data_AF-A0A4R0YNV8-F1
#
_entry.id   AF-A0A4R0YNV8-F1
#
_cell.length_a   1.000
_cell.length_b   1.000
_cell.length_c   1.000
_cell.angle_alpha   90.00
_cell.angle_beta   90.00
_cell.angle_gamma   90.00
#
_symmetry.space_group_name_H-M   'P 1'
#
loop_
_entity.id
_entity.type
_entity.pdbx_description
1 polymer ?
#
loop_
_entity_poly.entity_id
_entity_poly.type
_entity_poly.pdbx_seq_one_letter_code
_entity_poly.pdbx_strand_id
1 'polypeptide(L)'
;MSDVIELLERMGADAELRHATSEELAQVVADTQVDAALGAAIIARSTAELYALLHQGPMFHVQTNPGKEEEEEEEEGDEEEEKPSQRKGAHAALRADDRTSTALN
;
A
#
# COMPACT_ATOMS: atom_id res chain seq x y z
N MET A 1 -10.99 25.94 -12.75
CA MET A 1 -10.86 24.47 -12.90
C MET A 1 -10.69 23.90 -11.49
N SER A 2 -11.06 22.65 -11.23
CA SER A 2 -10.94 22.09 -9.88
C SER A 2 -9.47 22.15 -9.43
N ASP A 3 -9.21 22.69 -8.24
CA ASP A 3 -7.87 22.97 -7.73
C ASP A 3 -6.98 21.71 -7.64
N VAL A 4 -7.63 20.53 -7.52
CA VAL A 4 -6.99 19.21 -7.53
C VAL A 4 -6.55 18.79 -8.93
N ILE A 5 -7.30 19.15 -9.97
CA ILE A 5 -6.94 18.81 -11.35
C ILE A 5 -5.71 19.60 -11.78
N GLU A 6 -5.59 20.86 -11.36
CA GLU A 6 -4.39 21.68 -11.60
C GLU A 6 -3.15 21.09 -10.91
N LEU A 7 -3.30 20.61 -9.68
CA LEU A 7 -2.23 19.89 -8.99
C LEU A 7 -1.80 18.63 -9.76
N LEU A 8 -2.76 17.81 -10.21
CA LEU A 8 -2.48 16.59 -10.97
C LEU A 8 -1.83 16.89 -12.33
N GLU A 9 -2.24 17.96 -13.01
CA GLU A 9 -1.62 18.43 -14.24
C GLU A 9 -0.15 18.80 -14.00
N ARG A 10 0.14 19.56 -12.95
CA ARG A 10 1.51 19.95 -12.60
C ARG A 10 2.37 18.73 -12.22
N MET A 11 1.81 17.77 -11.47
CA MET A 11 2.48 16.49 -11.17
C MET A 11 2.71 15.62 -12.41
N GLY A 12 1.84 15.71 -13.41
CA GLY A 12 2.00 14.99 -14.69
C GLY A 12 2.99 15.65 -15.62
N ALA A 13 3.10 16.98 -15.58
CA ALA A 13 4.03 17.76 -16.40
C ALA A 13 5.48 17.70 -15.88
N ASP A 14 5.66 17.59 -14.56
CA ASP A 14 6.96 17.49 -13.92
C ASP A 14 7.16 16.09 -13.30
N ALA A 15 7.94 15.26 -13.98
CA ALA A 15 8.21 13.88 -13.57
C ALA A 15 8.99 13.78 -12.24
N GLU A 16 9.74 14.81 -11.86
CA GLU A 16 10.53 14.82 -10.63
C GLU A 16 9.60 14.87 -9.39
N LEU A 17 8.40 15.46 -9.53
CA LEU A 17 7.40 15.53 -8.46
C LEU A 17 6.91 14.17 -7.99
N ARG A 18 7.09 13.12 -8.80
CA ARG A 18 6.82 11.74 -8.38
C ARG A 18 7.69 11.32 -7.19
N HIS A 19 8.93 11.82 -7.17
CA HIS A 19 9.96 11.48 -6.21
C HIS A 19 10.24 12.62 -5.21
N ALA A 20 9.53 13.74 -5.33
CA ALA A 20 9.65 14.88 -4.43
C ALA A 20 9.49 14.49 -2.96
N THR A 21 10.28 15.16 -2.14
CA THR A 21 10.17 15.15 -0.67
C THR A 21 8.82 15.71 -0.22
N SER A 22 8.46 15.47 1.03
CA SER A 22 7.21 16.02 1.59
C SER A 22 7.22 17.55 1.60
N GLU A 23 8.37 18.17 1.82
CA GLU A 23 8.54 19.62 1.81
C GLU A 23 8.35 20.21 0.40
N GLU A 24 8.97 19.61 -0.60
CA GLU A 24 8.81 20.04 -2.00
C GLU A 24 7.35 19.85 -2.46
N LEU A 25 6.73 18.72 -2.10
CA LEU A 25 5.33 18.45 -2.42
C LEU A 25 4.40 19.45 -1.71
N ALA A 26 4.70 19.83 -0.47
CA ALA A 26 3.93 20.84 0.26
C ALA A 26 3.96 22.20 -0.42
N GLN A 27 5.09 22.58 -1.04
CA GLN A 27 5.17 23.82 -1.82
C GLN A 27 4.27 23.77 -3.05
N VAL A 28 4.28 22.65 -3.78
CA VAL A 28 3.42 22.48 -4.96
C VAL A 28 1.94 22.50 -4.57
N VAL A 29 1.58 21.83 -3.47
CA VAL A 29 0.21 21.86 -2.94
C VAL A 29 -0.19 23.28 -2.52
N ALA A 30 0.70 24.04 -1.86
CA ALA A 30 0.43 25.42 -1.45
C ALA A 30 0.23 26.40 -2.63
N ASP A 31 0.90 26.12 -3.76
CA ASP A 31 0.71 26.89 -5.00
C ASP A 31 -0.66 26.61 -5.65
N THR A 32 -1.34 25.53 -5.25
CA THR A 32 -2.67 25.16 -5.74
C THR A 32 -3.73 25.45 -4.67
N GLN A 33 -4.94 25.86 -5.07
CA GLN A 33 -6.03 26.17 -4.11
C GLN A 33 -6.73 24.92 -3.55
N VAL A 34 -5.99 23.83 -3.34
CA VAL A 34 -6.51 22.55 -2.85
C VAL A 34 -7.00 22.68 -1.40
N ASP A 35 -8.11 22.02 -1.09
CA ASP A 35 -8.63 21.95 0.29
C ASP A 35 -7.54 21.48 1.26
N ALA A 36 -7.48 22.11 2.44
CA ALA A 36 -6.41 21.89 3.40
C ALA A 36 -6.32 20.44 3.89
N ALA A 37 -7.45 19.76 4.10
CA ALA A 37 -7.44 18.36 4.54
C ALA A 37 -6.95 17.45 3.41
N LEU A 38 -7.37 17.74 2.18
CA LEU A 38 -6.92 16.99 1.01
C LEU A 38 -5.43 17.20 0.73
N GLY A 39 -4.94 18.44 0.85
CA GLY A 39 -3.52 18.76 0.72
C GLY A 39 -2.66 18.05 1.76
N ALA A 40 -3.10 18.00 3.02
CA ALA A 40 -2.42 17.26 4.08
C ALA A 40 -2.34 15.76 3.77
N ALA A 41 -3.44 15.15 3.32
CA ALA A 41 -3.48 13.74 2.94
C ALA A 41 -2.55 13.42 1.75
N ILE A 42 -2.44 14.35 0.78
CA ILE A 42 -1.50 14.23 -0.36
C ILE A 42 -0.05 14.28 0.12
N ILE A 43 0.31 15.26 0.96
CA ILE A 43 1.69 15.42 1.49
C ILE A 43 2.09 14.20 2.34
N ALA A 44 1.15 13.68 3.14
CA ALA A 44 1.34 12.48 3.95
C ALA A 44 1.34 11.18 3.13
N ARG A 45 1.01 11.25 1.84
CA ARG A 45 0.80 10.08 0.95
C ARG A 45 -0.19 9.07 1.55
N SER A 46 -1.19 9.57 2.28
CA SER A 46 -2.16 8.77 3.02
C SER A 46 -3.32 8.34 2.12
N THR A 47 -3.18 7.19 1.47
CA THR A 47 -4.23 6.63 0.59
C THR A 47 -5.56 6.43 1.31
N ALA A 48 -5.53 6.05 2.59
CA ALA A 48 -6.73 5.84 3.39
C ALA A 48 -7.50 7.15 3.64
N GLU A 49 -6.80 8.24 3.96
CA GLU A 49 -7.42 9.55 4.14
C GLU A 49 -7.96 10.11 2.82
N LEU A 50 -7.23 9.92 1.71
CA LEU A 50 -7.71 10.31 0.39
C LEU A 50 -9.03 9.60 0.04
N TYR A 51 -9.14 8.30 0.30
CA TYR A 51 -10.40 7.58 0.09
C TYR A 51 -11.54 8.13 0.96
N ALA A 52 -11.28 8.41 2.24
CA ALA A 52 -12.27 8.96 3.14
C ALA A 52 -12.76 10.35 2.70
N LEU A 53 -11.83 11.26 2.34
CA LEU A 53 -12.16 12.62 1.91
C LEU A 53 -12.89 12.67 0.57
N LEU A 54 -12.54 11.77 -0.35
CA LEU A 54 -13.18 11.67 -1.67
C LEU A 54 -14.48 10.86 -1.66
N HIS A 55 -14.86 10.28 -0.51
CA HIS A 55 -15.98 9.35 -0.37
C HIS A 55 -15.89 8.18 -1.37
N GLN A 56 -14.68 7.70 -1.61
CA GLN A 56 -14.39 6.60 -2.53
C GLN A 56 -13.86 5.38 -1.77
N GLY A 57 -14.06 4.19 -2.35
CA GLY A 57 -13.40 2.96 -1.92
C GLY A 57 -12.24 2.60 -2.84
N PRO A 58 -11.44 1.58 -2.48
CA PRO A 58 -10.46 1.00 -3.39
C PRO A 58 -11.11 0.57 -4.70
N MET A 59 -10.63 1.12 -5.81
CA MET A 59 -11.06 0.74 -7.15
C MET A 59 -10.04 -0.23 -7.74
N PHE A 60 -10.51 -1.34 -8.29
CA PHE A 60 -9.68 -2.30 -9.00
C PHE A 60 -10.17 -2.45 -10.44
N HIS A 61 -9.23 -2.66 -11.34
CA HIS A 61 -9.51 -3.00 -12.73
C HIS A 61 -8.57 -4.13 -13.14
N VAL A 62 -9.11 -5.13 -13.83
CA VAL A 62 -8.31 -6.20 -14.42
C VAL A 62 -7.96 -5.76 -15.83
N GLN A 63 -6.67 -5.54 -16.08
CA GLN A 63 -6.19 -5.23 -17.41
C GLN A 63 -6.20 -6.53 -18.23
N THR A 64 -7.24 -6.71 -19.04
CA THR A 64 -7.28 -7.82 -20.00
C THR A 64 -6.28 -7.52 -21.10
N ASN A 65 -5.31 -8.43 -21.33
CA ASN A 65 -4.40 -8.35 -22.46
C ASN A 65 -5.10 -8.97 -23.69
N PRO A 66 -5.59 -8.17 -24.66
CA PRO A 66 -6.30 -8.71 -25.82
C PRO A 66 -5.40 -9.56 -26.75
N GLY A 67 -4.09 -9.61 -26.51
CA GLY A 67 -3.13 -10.42 -27.27
C GLY A 67 -2.64 -11.69 -26.56
N LYS A 68 -3.16 -12.03 -25.37
CA LYS A 68 -2.96 -13.36 -24.79
C LYS A 68 -4.18 -14.22 -25.13
N GLU A 69 -3.99 -15.16 -26.05
CA GLU A 69 -4.90 -16.31 -26.16
C GLU A 69 -4.87 -17.05 -24.82
N GLU A 70 -6.01 -17.58 -24.39
CA GLU A 70 -6.09 -18.45 -23.22
C GLU A 70 -5.17 -19.65 -23.51
N GLU A 71 -3.97 -19.65 -22.94
CA GLU A 71 -3.13 -20.84 -22.91
C GLU A 71 -3.96 -21.88 -22.16
N GLU A 72 -4.51 -22.87 -22.88
CA GLU A 72 -5.12 -24.04 -22.28
C GLU A 72 -4.08 -24.62 -21.31
N GLU A 73 -4.36 -24.55 -20.01
CA GLU A 73 -3.57 -25.28 -19.02
C GLU A 73 -3.69 -26.77 -19.39
N GLU A 74 -2.66 -27.32 -20.01
CA GLU A 74 -2.52 -28.77 -20.16
C GLU A 74 -2.50 -29.35 -18.74
N GLU A 75 -3.62 -29.95 -18.32
CA GLU A 75 -3.67 -30.86 -17.19
C GLU A 75 -2.73 -32.04 -17.48
N GLU A 76 -1.45 -31.91 -17.13
CA GLU A 76 -0.61 -33.08 -16.89
C GLU A 76 -1.10 -33.73 -15.58
N GLY A 77 -1.98 -34.70 -15.73
CA GLY A 77 -2.37 -35.63 -14.69
C GLY A 77 -1.18 -36.43 -14.18
N ASP A 78 -0.84 -36.17 -12.92
CA ASP A 78 -0.54 -37.12 -11.83
C ASP A 78 0.55 -38.20 -12.04
N GLU A 79 1.61 -38.13 -11.23
CA GLU A 79 2.09 -39.27 -10.42
C GLU A 79 3.05 -38.79 -9.30
N GLU A 80 2.50 -38.70 -8.10
CA GLU A 80 3.10 -38.87 -6.76
C GLU A 80 4.63 -38.73 -6.55
N GLU A 81 5.05 -37.67 -5.84
CA GLU A 81 6.04 -37.83 -4.75
C GLU A 81 5.63 -36.97 -3.54
N GLU A 82 5.18 -37.65 -2.49
CA GLU A 82 4.92 -37.11 -1.16
C GLU A 82 6.10 -36.26 -0.65
N LYS A 83 5.85 -34.98 -0.34
CA LYS A 83 6.60 -34.28 0.72
C LYS A 83 5.63 -33.66 1.71
N PRO A 84 5.77 -33.99 3.02
CA PRO A 84 4.73 -33.71 3.99
C PRO A 84 4.63 -32.21 4.26
N SER A 85 3.39 -31.74 4.18
CA SER A 85 2.92 -30.47 4.72
C SER A 85 3.36 -30.29 6.18
N GLN A 86 4.00 -29.16 6.50
CA GLN A 86 3.77 -28.52 7.79
C GLN A 86 3.37 -27.06 7.62
N ARG A 87 2.07 -26.90 7.76
CA ARG A 87 1.30 -25.69 8.01
C ARG A 87 1.70 -25.04 9.34
N LYS A 88 1.53 -23.72 9.34
CA LYS A 88 1.18 -22.82 10.46
C LYS A 88 2.32 -22.28 11.30
N GLY A 89 2.33 -20.95 11.36
CA GLY A 89 3.17 -20.17 12.25
C GLY A 89 2.78 -20.26 13.72
N ALA A 90 3.63 -19.64 14.52
CA ALA A 90 3.40 -19.09 15.85
C ALA A 90 4.65 -18.23 16.10
N HIS A 91 4.56 -16.90 16.22
CA HIS A 91 4.12 -16.22 17.43
C HIS A 91 4.57 -16.92 18.71
N ALA A 92 5.76 -16.58 19.20
CA ALA A 92 6.01 -16.47 20.63
C ALA A 92 7.37 -15.82 20.88
N ALA A 93 7.33 -14.54 21.24
CA ALA A 93 8.39 -13.91 22.00
C ALA A 93 8.68 -14.73 23.26
N LEU A 94 9.89 -15.27 23.35
CA LEU A 94 10.42 -15.85 24.58
C LEU A 94 10.77 -14.70 25.54
N ARG A 95 9.79 -14.29 26.35
CA ARG A 95 10.02 -13.68 27.66
C ARG A 95 9.19 -14.45 28.69
N ALA A 96 9.90 -15.25 29.48
CA ALA A 96 9.52 -15.71 30.81
C ALA A 96 10.87 -16.09 31.46
N ASP A 97 11.41 -15.22 32.32
CA ASP A 97 11.16 -15.24 33.76
C ASP A 97 11.69 -16.54 34.38
N ASP A 98 13.00 -16.52 34.67
CA ASP A 98 13.59 -17.44 35.62
C ASP A 98 13.12 -17.02 37.01
N ARG A 99 12.20 -17.82 37.54
CA ARG A 99 11.55 -17.63 38.83
C ARG A 99 12.43 -18.22 39.92
N THR A 100 12.35 -17.55 41.08
CA THR A 100 12.49 -18.11 42.44
C THR A 100 13.91 -18.47 42.87
N SER A 101 14.34 -18.31 44.11
CA SER A 101 13.81 -17.76 45.36
C SER A 101 14.89 -18.15 46.38
N THR A 102 15.38 -17.24 47.21
CA THR A 102 15.83 -17.61 48.55
C THR A 102 15.61 -16.41 49.47
N ALA A 103 14.58 -16.54 50.28
CA ALA A 103 14.27 -15.69 51.41
C ALA A 103 15.41 -15.73 52.45
N LEU A 104 15.59 -14.65 53.20
CA LEU A 104 15.20 -14.60 54.60
C LEU A 104 15.58 -13.26 55.23
N ASN A 105 14.69 -12.90 56.15
CA ASN A 105 14.73 -11.83 57.13
C ASN A 105 16.04 -11.77 57.93
#